data_AF-A0A528AC79-F1
#
_entry.id   AF-A0A528AC79-F1
#
_cell.length_a   1.000
_cell.length_b   1.000
_cell.length_c   1.000
_cell.angle_alpha   90.00
_cell.angle_beta   90.00
_cell.angle_gamma   90.00
#
_symmetry.space_group_name_H-M   'P 1'
#
loop_
_entity.id
_entity.type
_entity.pdbx_description
1 polymer ?
#
loop_
_entity_poly.entity_id
_entity_poly.type
_entity_poly.pdbx_seq_one_letter_code
_entity_poly.pdbx_strand_id
1 'polypeptide(L)' 'VQEHAGPPPKDMPKRPATQWVKPGIKARIKHLRGEEDLRHASLQDFWDESTKRR' A
#
# COMPACT_ATOMS: atom_id res chain seq x y z
N VAL A 1 -4.76 -14.57 11.18
CA VAL A 1 -4.14 -13.23 11.39
C VAL A 1 -2.75 -13.29 10.79
N GLN A 2 -2.42 -12.41 9.83
CA GLN A 2 -1.26 -12.56 8.95
C GLN A 2 -0.01 -11.90 9.57
N GLU A 3 1.04 -12.68 9.83
CA GLU A 3 2.24 -12.32 10.62
C GLU A 3 3.33 -11.56 9.83
N HIS A 4 2.95 -10.61 8.96
CA HIS A 4 3.89 -9.89 8.09
C HIS A 4 3.76 -8.38 8.18
N ALA A 5 3.56 -7.85 9.39
CA ALA A 5 3.60 -6.42 9.62
C ALA A 5 5.06 -5.91 9.55
N GLY A 6 5.36 -4.99 8.63
CA GLY A 6 6.64 -4.26 8.59
C GLY A 6 6.78 -3.31 9.78
N PRO A 7 8.01 -2.86 10.12
CA PRO A 7 8.19 -1.89 11.18
C PRO A 7 7.49 -0.56 10.82
N PRO A 8 6.77 0.07 11.76
CA PRO A 8 6.16 1.37 11.53
C PRO A 8 7.24 2.44 11.28
N PRO A 9 7.00 3.42 10.39
CA PRO A 9 7.86 4.58 10.23
C PRO A 9 8.04 5.34 11.55
N LYS A 10 9.27 5.80 11.79
CA LYS A 10 9.60 6.67 12.92
C LYS A 10 8.71 7.92 12.82
N ASP A 11 8.01 8.26 13.91
CA ASP A 11 7.09 9.41 14.05
C ASP A 11 5.61 9.25 13.63
N MET A 12 5.12 8.06 13.27
CA MET A 12 3.68 7.90 12.97
C MET A 12 2.87 7.47 14.22
N PRO A 13 1.75 8.15 14.56
CA PRO A 13 0.92 7.76 15.70
C PRO A 13 0.39 6.33 15.51
N LYS A 14 0.48 5.50 16.55
CA LYS A 14 -0.03 4.12 16.55
C LYS A 14 -1.54 4.13 16.27
N ARG A 15 -1.92 3.89 15.02
CA ARG A 15 -3.30 3.68 14.61
C ARG A 15 -3.58 2.16 14.69
N PRO A 16 -4.49 1.70 15.57
CA PRO A 16 -4.71 0.27 15.78
C PRO A 16 -5.25 -0.44 14.53
N ALA A 17 -5.89 0.29 13.61
CA ALA A 17 -6.43 -0.26 12.37
C ALA A 17 -5.45 -0.22 11.18
N THR A 18 -4.24 0.32 11.34
CA THR A 18 -3.28 0.47 10.25
C THR A 18 -2.14 -0.54 10.41
N GLN A 19 -2.10 -1.53 9.52
CA GLN A 19 -1.00 -2.48 9.43
C GLN A 19 0.03 -2.00 8.39
N TRP A 20 1.28 -1.87 8.83
CA TRP A 20 2.40 -1.63 7.92
C TRP A 20 2.75 -2.91 7.20
N VAL A 21 2.96 -2.85 5.90
CA VAL A 21 3.33 -4.00 5.07
C VAL A 21 4.73 -3.80 4.50
N LYS A 22 5.42 -4.90 4.18
CA LYS A 22 6.72 -4.82 3.53
C LYS A 22 6.57 -4.12 2.16
N PRO A 23 7.54 -3.27 1.77
CA PRO A 23 7.55 -2.71 0.43
C PRO A 23 7.69 -3.83 -0.61
N GLY A 24 6.98 -3.73 -1.74
CA GLY A 24 6.91 -4.77 -2.77
C GLY A 24 5.52 -4.96 -3.39
N ILE A 25 4.49 -4.41 -2.72
CA ILE A 25 3.13 -4.37 -3.24
C ILE A 25 3.02 -3.21 -4.23
N LYS A 26 2.53 -3.52 -5.44
CA LYS A 26 2.21 -2.55 -6.49
C LYS A 26 0.70 -2.57 -6.72
N ALA A 27 0.13 -1.42 -7.07
CA ALA A 27 -1.31 -1.27 -7.25
C ALA A 27 -1.61 -0.51 -8.55
N ARG A 28 -2.69 -0.91 -9.23
CA ARG A 28 -3.29 -0.17 -10.35
C ARG A 28 -4.43 0.67 -9.82
N ILE A 29 -4.37 1.97 -10.08
CA ILE A 29 -5.32 2.96 -9.56
C ILE A 29 -5.96 3.68 -10.75
N LYS A 30 -7.27 3.92 -10.67
CA LYS A 30 -7.95 4.90 -11.54
C LYS A 30 -8.00 6.23 -10.80
N HIS A 31 -7.53 7.31 -11.43
CA HIS A 31 -7.60 8.67 -10.89
C HIS A 31 -7.91 9.66 -12.03
N LEU A 32 -8.30 10.89 -11.68
CA LEU A 32 -8.50 11.97 -12.66
C LEU A 32 -7.16 12.51 -13.15
N ARG A 33 -7.10 12.92 -14.43
CA ARG A 33 -5.89 13.52 -15.03
C ARG A 33 -5.88 15.01 -14.71
N GLY A 34 -4.72 15.53 -14.32
CA GLY A 34 -4.51 16.97 -14.07
C GLY A 34 -4.46 17.37 -12.59
N GLU A 35 -4.59 16.41 -11.67
CA GLU A 35 -4.33 16.62 -10.24
C GLU A 35 -2.89 16.18 -9.91
N GLU A 36 -2.19 16.95 -9.06
CA GLU A 36 -0.82 16.66 -8.61
C GLU A 36 -0.76 15.43 -7.70
N ASP A 37 -1.80 15.27 -6.89
CA ASP A 37 -2.04 14.09 -6.05
C ASP A 37 -3.05 13.14 -6.69
N LEU A 38 -3.02 11.87 -6.29
CA LEU A 38 -4.04 10.86 -6.64
C LEU A 38 -5.37 11.09 -5.88
N ARG A 39 -5.97 12.26 -6.07
CA ARG A 39 -7.29 12.60 -5.54
C ARG A 39 -8.36 11.88 -6.36
N HIS A 40 -9.48 11.56 -5.69
CA HIS A 40 -10.57 10.77 -6.27
C HIS A 40 -10.12 9.39 -6.81
N ALA A 41 -9.02 8.87 -6.28
CA ALA A 41 -8.47 7.58 -6.68
C ALA A 41 -9.35 6.40 -6.24
N SER A 42 -9.48 5.41 -7.11
CA SER A 42 -10.09 4.12 -6.79
C SER A 42 -9.13 2.99 -7.14
N LEU A 43 -8.94 2.06 -6.20
CA LEU A 43 -8.13 0.86 -6.41
C LEU A 43 -8.81 -0.05 -7.42
N GLN A 44 -8.11 -0.40 -8.49
CA GLN A 44 -8.60 -1.36 -9.48
C GLN A 44 -8.03 -2.76 -9.23
N ASP A 45 -6.74 -2.85 -8.94
CA ASP A 45 -6.04 -4.12 -8.80
C ASP A 45 -4.74 -3.94 -8.00
N PHE A 46 -4.18 -5.01 -7.45
CA PHE A 46 -2.88 -5.00 -6.78
C PHE A 46 -2.17 -6.35 -6.91
N TRP A 47 -0.84 -6.29 -6.89
CA TRP A 47 0.00 -7.49 -6.92
C TRP A 47 1.23 -7.30 -6.04
N ASP A 48 1.73 -8.41 -5.52
CA ASP A 48 2.91 -8.45 -4.69
C ASP A 48 4.09 -9.05 -5.47
N GLU A 49 5.21 -8.34 -5.51
CA GLU A 49 6.41 -8.79 -6.22
C GLU A 49 7.12 -9.95 -5.51
N SER A 50 6.86 -10.20 -4.21
CA SER A 50 7.38 -11.38 -3.51
C SER A 50 6.78 -12.69 -4.05
N THR A 51 5.66 -12.64 -4.76
CA THR A 51 5.06 -13.79 -5.45
C THR A 51 5.89 -14.24 -6.67
N LYS A 52 6.88 -13.45 -7.11
CA LYS A 52 7.72 -13.75 -8.28
C LYS A 52 9.01 -14.53 -7.97
N ARG A 53 9.14 -15.14 -6.79
CA ARG A 53 10.22 -16.10 -6.49
C ARG A 53 9.71 -17.54 -6.60
N ARG A 54 9.76 -18.09 -7.82
CA ARG A 54 10.01 -19.51 -8.08
C ARG A 54 10.90 -19.63 -9.31
#